data_AF-A0A956ZGF5-F1
#
_entry.id   AF-A0A956ZGF5-F1
#
_cell.length_a   1.000
_cell.length_b   1.000
_cell.length_c   1.000
_cell.angle_alpha   90.00
_cell.angle_beta   90.00
_cell.angle_gamma   90.00
#
_symmetry.space_group_name_H-M   'P 1'
#
loop_
_entity.id
_entity.type
_entity.pdbx_description
1 polymer ?
#
loop_
_entity_poly.entity_id
_entity_poly.type
_entity_poly.pdbx_seq_one_letter_code
_entity_poly.pdbx_strand_id
1 'polypeptide(L)'
;MGKSERRNSLTLDEASHYWRKIRSGTTPDLNKVINSISTIDIAFGENLISLTKHLTTENWSQIRKDLFDTLLTSFEGQYLLYPLNYPYAIAPPGDWPEYGYIEFHPRQSNRKSDILRANLETIHPLVLLSLKWCFAEGRNSISPRDFQNYRESLFDIACDEEHLSSEFLDRLHDICVDEAHKSRKMAHRKWWHLSSEVSSCTDKKERNLLRKQIGQLETVWGIPLEA
;
A
#
# COMPACT_ATOMS: atom_id res chain seq x y z
N MET A 1 14.17 -39.57 27.52
CA MET A 1 13.30 -38.38 27.32
C MET A 1 12.37 -38.64 26.14
N GLY A 2 11.20 -39.27 26.32
CA GLY A 2 10.44 -39.79 25.16
C GLY A 2 8.93 -39.96 25.34
N LYS A 3 8.28 -39.16 26.19
CA LYS A 3 6.82 -39.29 26.45
C LYS A 3 6.01 -38.00 26.29
N SER A 4 6.63 -36.85 26.00
CA SER A 4 5.91 -35.57 25.93
C SER A 4 5.60 -35.05 24.52
N GLU A 5 6.18 -35.63 23.47
CA GLU A 5 6.03 -35.14 22.08
C GLU A 5 4.87 -35.76 21.29
N ARG A 6 4.30 -36.89 21.74
CA ARG A 6 3.28 -37.61 20.96
C ARG A 6 1.90 -36.95 20.90
N ARG A 7 1.67 -35.84 21.61
CA ARG A 7 0.30 -35.37 21.87
C ARG A 7 -0.16 -34.14 21.07
N ASN A 8 0.66 -33.56 20.19
CA ASN A 8 0.26 -32.42 19.34
C ASN A 8 1.03 -32.36 18.00
N SER A 9 1.56 -33.48 17.49
CA SER A 9 2.22 -33.50 16.19
C SER A 9 1.17 -33.52 15.08
N LEU A 10 0.88 -32.37 14.48
CA LEU A 10 0.15 -32.30 13.21
C LEU A 10 1.06 -32.83 12.10
N THR A 11 0.51 -33.64 11.22
CA THR A 11 1.17 -34.02 9.96
C THR A 11 1.15 -32.84 8.98
N LEU A 12 2.01 -32.86 7.96
CA LEU A 12 2.00 -31.85 6.90
C LEU A 12 0.63 -31.79 6.19
N ASP A 13 0.03 -32.94 5.88
CA ASP A 13 -1.29 -32.99 5.24
C ASP A 13 -2.39 -32.35 6.11
N GLU A 14 -2.34 -32.56 7.43
CA GLU A 14 -3.26 -31.90 8.37
C GLU A 14 -3.03 -30.39 8.44
N ALA A 15 -1.77 -29.94 8.42
CA ALA A 15 -1.42 -28.52 8.39
C ALA A 15 -1.94 -27.85 7.11
N SER A 16 -1.75 -28.48 5.95
CA SER A 16 -2.27 -27.99 4.66
C SER A 16 -3.80 -27.95 4.63
N HIS A 17 -4.46 -29.00 5.13
CA HIS A 17 -5.91 -29.04 5.21
C HIS A 17 -6.45 -27.98 6.19
N TYR A 18 -5.76 -27.75 7.30
CA TYR A 18 -6.11 -26.71 8.27
C TYR A 18 -5.96 -25.31 7.67
N TRP A 19 -4.86 -25.02 6.96
CA TRP A 19 -4.68 -23.77 6.23
C TRP A 19 -5.82 -23.50 5.24
N ARG A 20 -6.25 -24.52 4.46
CA ARG A 20 -7.40 -24.39 3.56
C ARG A 20 -8.70 -24.04 4.31
N LYS A 21 -8.92 -24.63 5.48
CA LYS A 21 -10.09 -24.34 6.33
C LYS A 21 -10.10 -22.90 6.85
N ILE A 22 -8.95 -22.38 7.25
CA ILE A 22 -8.84 -20.96 7.66
C ILE A 22 -9.18 -20.07 6.47
N ARG A 23 -8.61 -20.35 5.29
CA ARG A 23 -8.89 -19.58 4.07
C ARG A 23 -10.36 -19.62 3.64
N SER A 24 -11.09 -20.68 3.97
CA SER A 24 -12.53 -20.76 3.72
C SER A 24 -13.40 -20.05 4.79
N GLY A 25 -12.79 -19.31 5.71
CA GLY A 25 -13.50 -18.52 6.73
C GLY A 25 -13.66 -19.20 8.09
N THR A 26 -12.98 -20.31 8.36
CA THR A 26 -12.99 -20.92 9.70
C THR A 26 -12.21 -20.04 10.66
N THR A 27 -12.74 -19.81 11.87
CA THR A 27 -12.02 -19.09 12.93
C THR A 27 -10.72 -19.81 13.30
N PRO A 28 -9.55 -19.13 13.29
CA PRO A 28 -8.29 -19.77 13.60
C PRO A 28 -8.20 -20.13 15.08
N ASP A 29 -7.66 -21.31 15.36
CA ASP A 29 -7.25 -21.78 16.69
C ASP A 29 -5.74 -21.59 16.86
N LEU A 30 -5.34 -20.92 17.94
CA LEU A 30 -3.95 -20.54 18.20
C LEU A 30 -3.00 -21.75 18.19
N ASN A 31 -3.37 -22.80 18.93
CA ASN A 31 -2.52 -23.99 19.07
C ASN A 31 -2.35 -24.70 17.73
N LYS A 32 -3.42 -24.82 16.94
CA LYS A 32 -3.34 -25.42 15.61
C LYS A 32 -2.51 -24.58 14.63
N VAL A 33 -2.60 -23.24 14.69
CA VAL A 33 -1.75 -22.36 13.86
C VAL A 33 -0.29 -22.56 14.22
N ILE A 34 0.06 -22.48 15.51
CA ILE A 34 1.44 -22.64 15.99
C ILE A 34 1.98 -24.01 15.61
N ASN A 35 1.25 -25.09 15.92
CA ASN A 35 1.68 -26.44 15.60
C ASN A 35 1.84 -26.65 14.09
N SER A 36 0.98 -26.04 13.26
CA SER A 36 1.10 -26.12 11.79
C SER A 36 2.37 -25.45 11.30
N ILE A 37 2.69 -24.26 11.82
CA ILE A 37 3.93 -23.54 11.48
C ILE A 37 5.15 -24.35 11.94
N SER A 38 5.15 -24.84 13.18
CA SER A 38 6.25 -25.65 13.71
C SER A 38 6.46 -26.95 12.92
N THR A 39 5.38 -27.65 12.55
CA THR A 39 5.47 -28.85 11.69
C THR A 39 6.13 -28.52 10.35
N ILE A 40 5.76 -27.41 9.72
CA ILE A 40 6.34 -26.99 8.44
C ILE A 40 7.81 -26.60 8.62
N ASP A 41 8.16 -25.83 9.66
CA ASP A 41 9.52 -25.39 9.93
C ASP A 41 10.45 -26.59 10.22
N ILE A 42 10.00 -27.59 10.98
CA ILE A 42 10.74 -28.85 11.21
C ILE A 42 10.98 -29.56 9.88
N ALA A 43 9.96 -29.65 9.03
CA ALA A 43 10.06 -30.37 7.78
C ALA A 43 11.00 -29.68 6.77
N PHE A 44 11.09 -28.34 6.81
CA PHE A 44 12.11 -27.58 6.08
C PHE A 44 13.52 -27.81 6.64
N GLY A 45 13.68 -27.82 7.96
CA GLY A 45 14.99 -28.00 8.63
C GLY A 45 15.61 -29.38 8.38
N GLU A 46 14.81 -30.43 8.26
CA GLU A 46 15.28 -31.79 8.01
C GLU A 46 15.60 -32.08 6.53
N ASN A 47 15.46 -31.09 5.63
CA ASN A 47 15.61 -31.29 4.18
C ASN A 47 14.84 -32.54 3.73
N LEU A 48 13.59 -32.70 4.16
CA LEU A 48 12.74 -33.79 3.68
C LEU A 48 12.47 -33.55 2.19
N ILE A 49 13.37 -34.06 1.34
CA ILE A 49 13.46 -33.89 -0.13
C ILE A 49 12.16 -34.28 -0.87
N SER A 50 11.19 -34.85 -0.18
CA SER A 50 9.80 -34.90 -0.62
C SER A 50 8.88 -34.39 0.49
N LEU A 51 8.71 -33.07 0.60
CA LEU A 51 7.64 -32.46 1.40
C LEU A 51 6.27 -32.82 0.76
N THR A 52 5.86 -34.08 0.93
CA THR A 52 4.71 -34.75 0.32
C THR A 52 4.77 -34.85 -1.22
N LYS A 53 4.08 -35.84 -1.82
CA LYS A 53 4.01 -36.00 -3.29
C LYS A 53 3.28 -34.85 -4.00
N HIS A 54 2.64 -33.94 -3.27
CA HIS A 54 1.59 -33.07 -3.81
C HIS A 54 1.90 -31.56 -3.79
N LEU A 55 2.87 -31.10 -3.00
CA LEU A 55 3.18 -29.68 -2.87
C LEU A 55 4.68 -29.41 -3.02
N THR A 56 5.03 -28.37 -3.76
CA THR A 56 6.41 -27.90 -3.92
C THR A 56 6.89 -27.19 -2.64
N THR A 57 8.20 -27.07 -2.48
CA THR A 57 8.83 -26.29 -1.39
C THR A 57 8.34 -24.84 -1.36
N GLU A 58 8.16 -24.23 -2.52
CA GLU A 58 7.61 -22.88 -2.68
C GLU A 58 6.18 -22.77 -2.14
N ASN A 59 5.31 -23.75 -2.44
CA ASN A 59 3.95 -23.77 -1.93
C ASN A 59 3.93 -23.91 -0.39
N TRP A 60 4.80 -24.74 0.17
CA TRP A 60 4.92 -24.85 1.63
C TRP A 60 5.43 -23.58 2.29
N SER A 61 6.36 -22.88 1.63
CA SER A 61 6.84 -21.58 2.09
C SER A 61 5.69 -20.57 2.11
N GLN A 62 4.85 -20.56 1.07
CA GLN A 62 3.66 -19.71 1.05
C GLN A 62 2.65 -20.05 2.13
N ILE A 63 2.34 -21.34 2.34
CA ILE A 63 1.43 -21.78 3.41
C ILE A 63 1.94 -21.33 4.77
N ARG A 64 3.24 -21.48 5.02
CA ARG A 64 3.89 -21.06 6.27
C ARG A 64 3.80 -19.55 6.49
N LYS A 65 4.02 -18.74 5.43
CA LYS A 65 3.85 -17.28 5.46
C LYS A 65 2.42 -16.90 5.81
N ASP A 66 1.43 -17.45 5.08
CA ASP A 66 0.01 -17.19 5.31
C ASP A 66 -0.43 -17.53 6.74
N LEU A 67 0.07 -18.65 7.28
CA LEU A 67 -0.21 -19.05 8.67
C LEU A 67 0.42 -18.08 9.68
N PHE A 68 1.62 -17.58 9.42
CA PHE A 68 2.26 -16.59 10.27
C PHE A 68 1.54 -15.23 10.22
N ASP A 69 1.11 -14.80 9.04
CA ASP A 69 0.28 -13.60 8.90
C ASP A 69 -1.07 -13.76 9.62
N THR A 70 -1.68 -14.94 9.55
CA THR A 70 -2.88 -15.29 10.32
C THR A 70 -2.62 -15.20 11.82
N LEU A 71 -1.47 -15.69 12.28
CA LEU A 71 -1.07 -15.64 13.69
C LEU A 71 -1.00 -14.19 14.20
N LEU A 72 -0.34 -13.31 13.44
CA LEU A 72 -0.19 -11.89 13.80
C LEU A 72 -1.53 -11.16 13.80
N THR A 73 -2.37 -11.42 12.80
CA THR A 73 -3.62 -10.66 12.58
C THR A 73 -4.79 -11.15 13.44
N SER A 74 -4.76 -12.40 13.90
CA SER A 74 -5.91 -13.03 14.58
C SER A 74 -5.75 -13.16 16.10
N PHE A 75 -4.55 -12.99 16.64
CA PHE A 75 -4.29 -13.19 18.07
C PHE A 75 -3.54 -12.02 18.69
N GLU A 76 -3.87 -11.72 19.95
CA GLU A 76 -3.12 -10.75 20.73
C GLU A 76 -1.75 -11.30 21.12
N GLY A 77 -0.74 -10.44 21.09
CA GLY A 77 0.61 -10.82 21.50
C GLY A 77 1.57 -9.65 21.52
N GLN A 78 2.80 -9.94 21.91
CA GLN A 78 3.92 -9.01 21.82
C GLN A 78 4.81 -9.42 20.66
N TYR A 79 5.34 -8.45 19.92
CA TYR A 79 6.36 -8.71 18.91
C TYR A 79 7.65 -7.99 19.28
N LEU A 80 8.77 -8.65 19.00
CA LEU A 80 10.12 -8.11 19.15
C LEU A 80 10.79 -8.06 17.79
N LEU A 81 11.51 -6.97 17.52
CA LEU A 81 12.11 -6.70 16.22
C LEU A 81 13.63 -6.77 16.32
N TYR A 82 14.25 -7.62 15.50
CA TYR A 82 15.69 -7.85 15.51
C TYR A 82 16.29 -7.55 14.13
N PRO A 83 17.20 -6.56 14.03
CA PRO A 83 17.98 -6.35 12.81
C PRO A 83 18.92 -7.53 12.54
N LEU A 84 19.22 -7.78 11.27
CA LEU A 84 20.02 -8.94 10.85
C LEU A 84 21.41 -9.05 11.54
N ASN A 85 22.01 -7.90 11.87
CA ASN A 85 23.38 -7.82 12.42
C ASN A 85 23.44 -7.50 13.92
N TYR A 86 22.30 -7.45 14.61
CA TYR A 86 22.24 -7.04 16.01
C TYR A 86 21.57 -8.12 16.87
N PRO A 87 22.18 -8.52 18.00
CA PRO A 87 21.63 -9.57 18.85
C PRO A 87 20.49 -9.07 19.76
N TYR A 88 20.24 -7.77 19.79
CA TYR A 88 19.27 -7.15 20.68
C TYR A 88 18.03 -6.69 19.92
N ALA A 89 16.87 -6.84 20.56
CA ALA A 89 15.62 -6.30 20.03
C ALA A 89 15.64 -4.78 20.08
N ILE A 90 15.12 -4.14 19.03
CA ILE A 90 14.88 -2.69 19.03
C ILE A 90 13.61 -2.43 19.83
N ALA A 91 13.70 -1.52 20.82
CA ALA A 91 12.54 -1.03 21.55
C ALA A 91 11.86 0.10 20.76
N PRO A 92 10.53 0.13 20.68
CA PRO A 92 9.81 1.26 20.14
C PRO A 92 9.76 2.44 21.14
N PRO A 93 9.70 3.70 20.69
CA PRO A 93 9.85 4.14 19.30
C PRO A 93 11.32 4.09 18.86
N GLY A 94 11.56 3.68 17.61
CA GLY A 94 12.89 3.63 17.00
C GLY A 94 12.81 3.55 15.48
N ASP A 95 13.96 3.39 14.82
CA ASP A 95 13.99 3.19 13.37
C ASP A 95 13.62 1.76 12.99
N TRP A 96 12.71 1.61 12.02
CA TRP A 96 12.36 0.30 11.49
C TRP A 96 13.49 -0.21 10.57
N PRO A 97 14.09 -1.38 10.83
CA PRO A 97 15.17 -1.91 10.01
C PRO A 97 14.67 -2.39 8.65
N GLU A 98 15.47 -2.19 7.60
CA GLU A 98 15.17 -2.69 6.25
C GLU A 98 15.19 -4.23 6.21
N TYR A 99 16.14 -4.84 6.92
CA TYR A 99 16.33 -6.30 7.00
C TYR A 99 16.39 -6.77 8.45
N GLY A 100 15.80 -7.93 8.72
CA GLY A 100 15.76 -8.51 10.05
C GLY A 100 14.69 -9.58 10.18
N TYR A 101 14.36 -9.90 11.42
CA TYR A 101 13.29 -10.83 11.75
C TYR A 101 12.45 -10.30 12.90
N ILE A 102 11.22 -10.80 12.97
CA ILE A 102 10.29 -10.57 14.07
C ILE A 102 10.14 -11.85 14.86
N GLU A 103 10.15 -11.71 16.18
CA GLU A 103 9.75 -12.75 17.13
C GLU A 103 8.37 -12.39 17.69
N PHE A 104 7.41 -13.29 17.59
CA PHE A 104 6.05 -13.09 18.10
C PHE A 104 5.78 -13.97 19.32
N HIS A 105 5.24 -13.35 20.36
CA HIS A 105 4.88 -13.93 21.65
C HIS A 105 3.37 -13.83 21.84
N PRO A 106 2.60 -14.88 21.50
CA PRO A 106 1.16 -14.89 21.71
C PRO A 106 0.82 -14.74 23.20
N ARG A 107 -0.09 -13.85 23.55
CA ARG A 107 -0.47 -13.55 24.95
C ARG A 107 -1.04 -14.76 25.68
N GLN A 108 -1.73 -15.63 24.96
CA GLN A 108 -2.39 -16.82 25.51
C GLN A 108 -1.44 -18.02 25.66
N SER A 109 -0.19 -17.91 25.21
CA SER A 109 0.80 -18.97 25.40
C SER A 109 1.80 -18.63 26.50
N ASN A 110 1.99 -19.59 27.41
CA ASN A 110 3.04 -19.55 28.43
C ASN A 110 4.27 -20.39 28.03
N ARG A 111 4.28 -21.02 26.86
CA ARG A 111 5.35 -21.94 26.46
C ARG A 111 6.37 -21.23 25.59
N LYS A 112 7.65 -21.41 25.91
CA LYS A 112 8.74 -20.89 25.08
C LYS A 112 8.76 -21.49 23.66
N SER A 113 8.19 -22.68 23.48
CA SER A 113 8.06 -23.34 22.17
C SER A 113 7.12 -22.63 21.21
N ASP A 114 6.24 -21.78 21.74
CA ASP A 114 5.16 -21.15 20.99
C ASP A 114 5.57 -19.76 20.46
N ILE A 115 6.82 -19.40 20.75
CA ILE A 115 7.49 -18.23 20.21
C ILE A 115 7.87 -18.54 18.78
N LEU A 116 7.32 -17.79 17.84
CA LEU A 116 7.54 -18.00 16.42
C LEU A 116 8.31 -16.83 15.81
N ARG A 117 9.17 -17.14 14.85
CA ARG A 117 10.04 -16.17 14.19
C ARG A 117 9.77 -16.13 12.69
N ALA A 118 9.84 -14.95 12.09
CA ALA A 118 9.77 -14.81 10.64
C ALA A 118 10.68 -13.66 10.17
N ASN A 119 11.30 -13.83 9.00
CA ASN A 119 12.05 -12.75 8.36
C ASN A 119 11.08 -11.67 7.87
N LEU A 120 11.48 -10.41 7.97
CA LEU A 120 10.66 -9.28 7.54
C LEU A 120 10.25 -9.38 6.06
N GLU A 121 11.14 -9.87 5.21
CA GLU A 121 10.90 -10.09 3.77
C GLU A 121 9.79 -11.12 3.47
N THR A 122 9.48 -11.98 4.44
CA THR A 122 8.51 -13.07 4.26
C THR A 122 7.12 -12.72 4.74
N ILE A 123 6.98 -11.66 5.53
CA ILE A 123 5.71 -11.20 6.09
C ILE A 123 4.93 -10.45 5.01
N HIS A 124 3.61 -10.66 4.94
CA HIS A 124 2.80 -10.00 3.95
C HIS A 124 2.91 -8.46 4.07
N PRO A 125 3.10 -7.71 2.96
CA PRO A 125 3.37 -6.26 3.02
C PRO A 125 2.35 -5.45 3.83
N LEU A 126 1.06 -5.78 3.74
CA LEU A 126 0.01 -5.10 4.52
C LEU A 126 0.11 -5.37 6.03
N VAL A 127 0.49 -6.58 6.43
CA VAL A 127 0.70 -6.94 7.84
C VAL A 127 1.93 -6.19 8.34
N LEU A 128 3.01 -6.18 7.55
CA LEU A 128 4.24 -5.45 7.85
C LEU A 128 4.00 -3.95 8.03
N LEU A 129 3.19 -3.32 7.16
CA LEU A 129 2.82 -1.91 7.29
C LEU A 129 2.02 -1.63 8.58
N SER A 130 1.09 -2.52 8.94
CA SER A 130 0.33 -2.40 10.20
C SER A 130 1.26 -2.50 11.42
N LEU A 131 2.26 -3.39 11.36
CA LEU A 131 3.27 -3.52 12.42
C LEU A 131 4.17 -2.28 12.49
N LYS A 132 4.60 -1.73 11.34
CA LYS A 132 5.34 -0.47 11.26
C LYS A 132 4.58 0.68 11.89
N TRP A 133 3.28 0.77 11.63
CA TRP A 133 2.40 1.76 12.24
C TRP A 133 2.35 1.59 13.77
N CYS A 134 2.10 0.38 14.28
CA CYS A 134 2.13 0.10 15.72
C CYS A 134 3.49 0.47 16.35
N PHE A 135 4.59 0.16 15.67
CA PHE A 135 5.96 0.45 16.12
C PHE A 135 6.24 1.96 16.20
N ALA A 136 5.80 2.71 15.19
CA ALA A 136 5.92 4.17 15.14
C ALA A 136 5.12 4.84 16.28
N GLU A 137 4.00 4.23 16.70
CA GLU A 137 3.23 4.67 17.87
C GLU A 137 3.89 4.31 19.22
N GLY A 138 5.07 3.68 19.22
CA GLY A 138 5.74 3.28 20.46
C GLY A 138 5.26 1.95 21.04
N ARG A 139 4.51 1.13 20.28
CA ARG A 139 3.86 -0.09 20.77
C ARG A 139 4.53 -1.35 20.23
N ASN A 140 4.81 -2.30 21.13
CA ASN A 140 5.28 -3.66 20.81
C ASN A 140 4.21 -4.73 21.05
N SER A 141 3.04 -4.35 21.55
CA SER A 141 1.87 -5.22 21.70
C SER A 141 0.91 -4.99 20.54
N ILE A 142 0.41 -6.07 19.96
CA ILE A 142 -0.58 -6.04 18.88
C ILE A 142 -1.83 -6.81 19.29
N SER A 143 -2.95 -6.37 18.73
CA SER A 143 -4.25 -6.99 18.81
C SER A 143 -4.86 -7.08 17.41
N PRO A 144 -5.85 -7.98 17.18
CA PRO A 144 -6.55 -8.05 15.90
C PRO A 144 -7.18 -6.71 15.47
N ARG A 145 -7.57 -5.89 16.46
CA ARG A 145 -8.16 -4.56 16.21
C ARG A 145 -7.15 -3.58 15.61
N ASP A 146 -5.87 -3.69 15.92
CA ASP A 146 -4.85 -2.79 15.38
C ASP A 146 -4.77 -2.88 13.85
N PHE A 147 -4.92 -4.10 13.30
CA PHE A 147 -4.92 -4.31 11.86
C PHE A 147 -6.19 -3.79 11.19
N GLN A 148 -7.32 -3.81 11.90
CA GLN A 148 -8.56 -3.22 11.43
C GLN A 148 -8.48 -1.69 11.46
N ASN A 149 -8.03 -1.12 12.58
CA ASN A 149 -7.85 0.32 12.76
C ASN A 149 -6.88 0.91 11.74
N TYR A 150 -5.76 0.22 11.46
CA TYR A 150 -4.83 0.65 10.42
C TYR A 150 -5.51 0.72 9.05
N ARG A 151 -6.31 -0.30 8.69
CA ARG A 151 -7.07 -0.29 7.43
C ARG A 151 -8.05 0.87 7.37
N GLU A 152 -8.80 1.11 8.44
CA GLU A 152 -9.74 2.24 8.53
C GLU A 152 -9.01 3.57 8.38
N SER A 153 -7.87 3.75 9.07
CA SER A 153 -7.05 4.97 8.95
C SER A 153 -6.51 5.22 7.54
N LEU A 154 -6.21 4.16 6.77
CA LEU A 154 -5.79 4.30 5.37
C LEU A 154 -6.94 4.77 4.47
N PHE A 155 -8.17 4.33 4.74
CA PHE A 155 -9.34 4.79 3.99
C PHE A 155 -9.64 6.26 4.27
N ASP A 156 -9.51 6.70 5.52
CA ASP A 156 -9.72 8.10 5.89
C ASP A 156 -8.71 9.02 5.18
N ILE A 157 -7.41 8.66 5.17
CA ILE A 157 -6.37 9.44 4.48
C ILE A 157 -6.59 9.48 2.97
N ALA A 158 -6.97 8.34 2.35
CA ALA A 158 -7.22 8.29 0.91
C ALA A 158 -8.43 9.16 0.51
N CYS A 159 -9.46 9.22 1.35
CA CYS A 159 -10.64 10.06 1.10
C CYS A 159 -10.30 11.56 1.18
N ASP A 160 -9.45 11.95 2.14
CA ASP A 160 -8.99 13.34 2.28
C ASP A 160 -8.10 13.78 1.11
N GLU A 161 -7.19 12.94 0.63
CA GLU A 161 -6.34 13.26 -0.53
C GLU A 161 -7.14 13.40 -1.84
N GLU A 162 -8.12 12.52 -2.08
CA GLU A 162 -9.00 12.62 -3.24
C GLU A 162 -9.85 13.91 -3.20
N HIS A 163 -10.33 14.29 -2.02
CA HIS A 163 -11.10 15.52 -1.86
C HIS A 163 -10.26 16.77 -2.14
N LEU A 164 -9.05 16.85 -1.58
CA LEU A 164 -8.12 17.95 -1.78
C LEU A 164 -7.67 18.09 -3.24
N SER A 165 -7.44 16.96 -3.92
CA SER A 165 -7.04 16.98 -5.33
C SER A 165 -8.19 17.37 -6.27
N SER A 166 -9.44 17.00 -5.95
CA SER A 166 -10.62 17.51 -6.68
C SER A 166 -10.79 19.01 -6.52
N GLU A 167 -10.72 19.54 -5.29
CA GLU A 167 -10.89 20.98 -5.04
C GLU A 167 -9.82 21.82 -5.77
N PHE A 168 -8.58 21.32 -5.80
CA PHE A 168 -7.50 21.96 -6.54
C PHE A 168 -7.74 22.00 -8.05
N LEU A 169 -8.24 20.91 -8.64
CA LEU A 169 -8.55 20.83 -10.07
C LEU A 169 -9.70 21.77 -10.45
N ASP A 170 -10.73 21.86 -9.62
CA ASP A 170 -11.85 22.80 -9.84
C ASP A 170 -11.35 24.25 -9.81
N ARG A 171 -10.50 24.58 -8.84
CA ARG A 171 -9.90 25.92 -8.77
C ARG A 171 -9.01 26.24 -9.96
N LEU A 172 -8.23 25.26 -10.44
CA LEU A 172 -7.41 25.44 -11.66
C LEU A 172 -8.29 25.64 -12.90
N HIS A 173 -9.39 24.90 -13.01
CA HIS A 173 -10.35 25.06 -14.08
C HIS A 173 -10.91 26.48 -14.10
N ASP A 174 -11.34 27.00 -12.95
CA ASP A 174 -11.88 28.36 -12.84
C ASP A 174 -10.86 29.43 -13.25
N ILE A 175 -9.61 29.28 -12.84
CA ILE A 175 -8.52 30.17 -13.25
C ILE A 175 -8.32 30.13 -14.77
N CYS A 176 -8.33 28.93 -15.37
CA CYS A 176 -8.20 28.76 -16.82
C CYS A 176 -9.37 29.40 -17.57
N VAL A 177 -10.60 29.27 -17.08
CA VAL A 177 -11.79 29.90 -17.65
C VAL A 177 -11.70 31.42 -17.59
N ASP A 178 -11.33 31.97 -16.43
CA ASP A 178 -11.14 33.41 -16.25
C ASP A 178 -10.04 33.96 -17.15
N GLU A 179 -8.91 33.27 -17.25
CA GLU A 179 -7.79 33.68 -18.08
C GLU A 179 -8.13 33.59 -19.57
N ALA A 180 -8.88 32.56 -19.99
CA ALA A 180 -9.43 32.47 -21.33
C ALA A 180 -10.39 33.63 -21.64
N HIS A 181 -11.26 34.00 -20.70
CA HIS A 181 -12.16 35.15 -20.84
C HIS A 181 -11.40 36.47 -20.97
N LYS A 182 -10.37 36.71 -20.14
CA LYS A 182 -9.50 37.89 -20.23
C LYS A 182 -8.76 37.94 -21.56
N SER A 183 -8.16 36.82 -21.95
CA SER A 183 -7.44 36.68 -23.21
C SER A 183 -8.33 36.97 -24.42
N ARG A 184 -9.58 36.47 -24.43
CA ARG A 184 -10.58 36.81 -25.46
C ARG A 184 -10.90 38.30 -25.50
N LYS A 185 -11.11 38.95 -24.34
CA LYS A 185 -11.36 40.40 -24.28
C LYS A 185 -10.18 41.21 -24.81
N MET A 186 -8.94 40.81 -24.47
CA MET A 186 -7.73 41.47 -24.96
C MET A 186 -7.54 41.27 -26.47
N ALA A 187 -7.74 40.05 -26.97
CA ALA A 187 -7.67 39.72 -28.39
C ALA A 187 -8.70 40.53 -29.21
N HIS A 188 -9.95 40.63 -28.73
CA HIS A 188 -11.00 41.42 -29.39
C HIS A 188 -10.67 42.92 -29.47
N ARG A 189 -10.15 43.50 -28.38
CA ARG A 189 -9.69 44.92 -28.39
C ARG A 189 -8.57 45.13 -29.40
N LYS A 190 -7.60 44.22 -29.45
CA LYS A 190 -6.48 44.28 -30.38
C LYS A 190 -6.93 44.11 -31.83
N TRP A 191 -7.89 43.21 -32.08
CA TRP A 191 -8.51 43.02 -33.39
C TRP A 191 -9.17 44.33 -33.88
N TRP A 192 -9.97 44.99 -33.04
CA TRP A 192 -10.61 46.27 -33.40
C TRP A 192 -9.59 47.36 -33.71
N HIS A 193 -8.52 47.45 -32.92
CA HIS A 193 -7.44 48.41 -33.15
C HIS A 193 -6.76 48.17 -34.51
N LEU A 194 -6.36 46.94 -34.79
CA LEU A 194 -5.70 46.57 -36.05
C LEU A 194 -6.63 46.78 -37.26
N SER A 195 -7.93 46.49 -37.11
CA SER A 195 -8.94 46.72 -38.15
C SER A 195 -9.11 48.21 -38.49
N SER A 196 -9.10 49.06 -37.46
CA SER A 196 -9.07 50.52 -37.63
C SER A 196 -7.80 50.98 -38.35
N GLU A 197 -6.63 50.47 -37.95
CA GLU A 197 -5.34 50.81 -38.57
C GLU A 197 -5.27 50.39 -40.05
N VAL A 198 -5.79 49.20 -40.39
CA VAL A 198 -5.90 48.71 -41.77
C VAL A 198 -6.72 49.66 -42.64
N SER A 199 -7.79 50.22 -42.09
CA SER A 199 -8.68 51.16 -42.78
C SER A 199 -8.01 52.52 -43.04
N SER A 200 -7.11 52.95 -42.16
CA SER A 200 -6.37 54.22 -42.29
C SER A 200 -5.00 54.12 -42.97
N CYS A 201 -4.43 52.91 -43.08
CA CYS A 201 -3.08 52.70 -43.61
C CYS A 201 -3.07 52.82 -45.14
N THR A 202 -2.19 53.66 -45.71
CA THR A 202 -2.07 53.89 -47.16
C THR A 202 -1.06 52.96 -47.84
N ASP A 203 -0.07 52.42 -47.11
CA ASP A 203 0.92 51.49 -47.65
C ASP A 203 0.36 50.06 -47.79
N LYS A 204 0.48 49.49 -48.99
CA LYS A 204 0.01 48.15 -49.32
C LYS A 204 0.78 47.04 -48.59
N LYS A 205 2.07 47.24 -48.30
CA LYS A 205 2.90 46.23 -47.59
C LYS A 205 2.50 46.14 -46.13
N GLU A 206 2.39 47.28 -45.47
CA GLU A 206 2.00 47.39 -44.07
C GLU A 206 0.57 46.90 -43.84
N ARG A 207 -0.36 47.27 -44.74
CA ARG A 207 -1.75 46.77 -44.72
C ARG A 207 -1.84 45.23 -44.81
N ASN A 208 -1.01 44.60 -45.63
CA ASN A 208 -0.99 43.13 -45.74
C ASN A 208 -0.44 42.47 -44.46
N LEU A 209 0.51 43.12 -43.78
CA LEU A 209 1.08 42.62 -42.53
C LEU A 209 0.07 42.71 -41.38
N LEU A 210 -0.66 43.82 -41.28
CA LEU A 210 -1.76 44.00 -40.32
C LEU A 210 -2.89 42.97 -40.55
N ARG A 211 -3.28 42.72 -41.81
CA ARG A 211 -4.26 41.66 -42.15
C ARG A 211 -3.82 40.27 -41.72
N LYS A 212 -2.52 39.97 -41.81
CA LYS A 212 -1.96 38.69 -41.34
C LYS A 212 -2.06 38.56 -39.81
N GLN A 213 -1.81 39.63 -39.06
CA GLN A 213 -1.96 39.65 -37.60
C GLN A 213 -3.42 39.52 -37.16
N ILE A 214 -4.34 40.15 -37.89
CA ILE A 214 -5.79 39.99 -37.70
C ILE A 214 -6.18 38.51 -37.88
N GLY A 215 -5.78 37.87 -38.98
CA GLY A 215 -6.06 36.45 -39.22
C GLY A 215 -5.50 35.50 -38.14
N GLN A 216 -4.35 35.83 -37.54
CA GLN A 216 -3.79 35.08 -36.41
C GLN A 216 -4.59 35.24 -35.12
N LEU A 217 -5.05 36.46 -34.81
CA LEU A 217 -6.00 36.65 -33.72
C LEU A 217 -7.31 35.91 -34.00
N GLU A 218 -7.68 35.80 -35.29
CA GLU A 218 -8.89 35.12 -35.70
C GLU A 218 -8.91 33.61 -35.47
N THR A 219 -7.73 32.99 -35.46
CA THR A 219 -7.58 31.58 -35.12
C THR A 219 -7.66 31.29 -33.62
N VAL A 220 -7.46 32.29 -32.75
CA VAL A 220 -7.44 32.11 -31.28
C VAL A 220 -8.81 32.35 -30.65
N TRP A 221 -9.61 33.28 -31.18
CA TRP A 221 -10.96 33.59 -30.68
C TRP A 221 -12.10 32.74 -31.30
N GLY A 222 -11.88 32.08 -32.45
CA GLY A 222 -12.91 31.45 -33.27
C GLY A 222 -13.61 32.43 -34.23
N ILE A 223 -14.01 31.98 -35.42
CA ILE A 223 -14.73 32.81 -36.40
C ILE A 223 -16.03 33.30 -35.72
N PRO A 224 -16.29 34.62 -35.65
CA PRO A 224 -17.57 35.10 -35.14
C PRO A 224 -18.65 34.56 -36.07
N LEU A 225 -19.53 33.70 -35.54
CA LEU A 225 -20.73 33.30 -36.27
C LEU A 225 -21.49 34.57 -36.61
N GLU A 226 -21.68 34.80 -37.91
CA GLU A 226 -22.42 35.94 -38.44
C GLU A 226 -23.79 36.01 -37.75
N ALA A 227 -24.08 37.17 -37.15
CA ALA A 227 -25.39 37.51 -36.60
C ALA A 227 -26.30 38.06 -37.70
#